data_AF-A0A6P1VZ17-F1
#
_entry.id   AF-A0A6P1VZ17-F1
#
_cell.length_a   1.000
_cell.length_b   1.000
_cell.length_c   1.000
_cell.angle_alpha   90.00
_cell.angle_beta   90.00
_cell.angle_gamma   90.00
#
_symmetry.space_group_name_H-M   'P 1'
#
loop_
_entity.id
_entity.type
_entity.pdbx_description
1 polymer ?
#
loop_
_entity_poly.entity_id
_entity_poly.type
_entity_poly.pdbx_seq_one_letter_code
_entity_poly.pdbx_strand_id
1 'polypeptide(L)'
;MPWFVLYTKSRSEKLVAKSLHQRGVEVYCPLRKVTRKWSDRTKIVEEPMFKSYCFVNLDENDRRVVYGAPGVVGYLYWLKKPAVVKQKEIDLIKDMLNDFDHESLEIHDFASADRLRILSGAFMGREGQVVFTHGKTILVKIESLSMYVSVDLNKNKVEKLKNNTLLS
;
A
#
# COMPACT_ATOMS: atom_id res chain seq x y z
N MET A 1 19.19 -5.25 7.80
CA MET A 1 18.50 -6.10 6.81
C MET A 1 17.48 -5.26 6.04
N PRO A 2 17.37 -5.41 4.72
CA PRO A 2 16.44 -4.64 3.89
C PRO A 2 14.99 -5.07 4.08
N TRP A 3 14.05 -4.14 3.88
CA TRP A 3 12.63 -4.48 3.75
C TRP A 3 12.27 -4.68 2.28
N PHE A 4 11.66 -5.81 1.96
CA PHE A 4 11.12 -6.09 0.64
C PHE A 4 9.59 -6.04 0.64
N VAL A 5 9.02 -5.81 -0.54
CA VAL A 5 7.57 -5.82 -0.73
C VAL A 5 7.13 -7.12 -1.40
N LEU A 6 6.17 -7.80 -0.79
CA LEU A 6 5.49 -8.96 -1.34
C LEU A 6 4.13 -8.58 -1.89
N TYR A 7 3.82 -9.11 -3.07
CA TYR A 7 2.46 -9.17 -3.59
C TYR A 7 1.82 -10.51 -3.18
N THR A 8 0.58 -10.41 -2.70
CA THR A 8 -0.20 -11.53 -2.17
C THR A 8 -1.55 -11.61 -2.87
N LYS A 9 -2.17 -12.79 -2.86
CA LYS A 9 -3.54 -12.96 -3.32
C LYS A 9 -4.46 -12.06 -2.50
N SER A 10 -5.47 -11.50 -3.15
CA SER A 10 -6.45 -10.63 -2.48
C SER A 10 -7.01 -11.30 -1.22
N ARG A 11 -7.09 -10.55 -0.11
CA ARG A 11 -7.61 -11.02 1.19
C ARG A 11 -6.77 -12.10 1.87
N SER A 12 -5.57 -12.42 1.35
CA SER A 12 -4.65 -13.40 1.93
C SER A 12 -3.52 -12.77 2.74
N GLU A 13 -3.51 -11.44 2.92
CA GLU A 13 -2.43 -10.68 3.53
C GLU A 13 -2.17 -11.14 4.97
N LYS A 14 -3.23 -11.33 5.76
CA LYS A 14 -3.12 -11.83 7.15
C LYS A 14 -2.61 -13.27 7.22
N LEU A 15 -3.03 -14.12 6.28
CA LEU A 15 -2.60 -15.51 6.20
C LEU A 15 -1.11 -15.58 5.87
N VAL A 16 -0.68 -14.80 4.89
CA VAL A 16 0.72 -14.68 4.47
C VAL A 16 1.57 -14.16 5.63
N ALA A 17 1.16 -13.07 6.29
CA ALA A 17 1.87 -12.52 7.44
C ALA A 17 2.01 -13.56 8.57
N LYS A 18 0.93 -14.25 8.93
CA LYS A 18 0.98 -15.30 9.96
C LYS A 18 1.93 -16.45 9.57
N SER A 19 1.85 -16.92 8.33
CA SER A 19 2.69 -18.03 7.87
C SER A 19 4.17 -17.66 7.81
N LEU A 20 4.50 -16.44 7.37
CA LEU A 20 5.88 -15.94 7.33
C LEU A 20 6.45 -15.75 8.73
N HIS A 21 5.66 -15.21 9.64
CA HIS A 21 6.06 -15.07 11.03
C HIS A 21 6.40 -16.43 11.68
N GLN A 22 5.58 -17.45 11.43
CA GLN A 22 5.85 -18.83 11.88
C GLN A 22 7.11 -19.45 11.27
N ARG A 23 7.57 -18.93 10.12
CA ARG A 23 8.81 -19.34 9.45
C ARG A 23 10.03 -18.53 9.90
N GLY A 24 9.89 -17.67 10.91
CA GLY A 24 10.97 -16.83 11.42
C GLY A 24 11.27 -15.58 10.58
N VAL A 25 10.39 -15.24 9.63
CA VAL A 25 10.53 -14.02 8.81
C VAL A 25 9.82 -12.87 9.51
N GLU A 26 10.54 -11.78 9.74
CA GLU A 26 9.92 -10.54 10.20
C GLU A 26 9.04 -9.98 9.07
N VAL A 27 7.77 -9.76 9.39
CA VAL A 27 6.75 -9.34 8.42
C VAL A 27 5.87 -8.28 9.03
N TYR A 28 5.60 -7.25 8.23
CA TYR A 28 4.71 -6.17 8.57
C TYR A 28 3.60 -6.08 7.53
N CYS A 29 2.37 -6.29 7.99
CA CYS A 29 1.16 -6.08 7.19
C CYS A 29 0.40 -4.91 7.81
N PRO A 30 0.32 -3.75 7.14
CA PRO A 30 -0.41 -2.61 7.67
C PRO A 30 -1.91 -2.90 7.63
N LEU A 31 -2.51 -3.08 8.80
CA LEU A 31 -3.94 -3.32 8.99
C LEU A 31 -4.57 -2.11 9.65
N ARG A 32 -5.70 -1.63 9.12
CA ARG A 32 -6.52 -0.57 9.72
C ARG A 32 -7.83 -1.15 10.25
N LYS A 33 -8.34 -0.57 11.34
CA LYS A 33 -9.66 -0.91 11.88
C LYS A 33 -10.73 -0.11 11.13
N VAL A 34 -11.75 -0.79 10.62
CA VAL A 34 -12.88 -0.20 9.90
C VAL A 34 -14.17 -0.69 10.54
N THR A 35 -15.08 0.24 10.84
CA THR A 35 -16.41 -0.09 11.32
C THR A 35 -17.29 -0.46 10.14
N ARG A 36 -17.65 -1.74 9.98
CA ARG A 36 -18.63 -2.19 8.98
C ARG A 36 -20.00 -2.33 9.62
N LYS A 37 -21.00 -1.68 9.02
CA LYS A 37 -22.40 -1.90 9.32
C LYS A 37 -22.94 -3.00 8.41
N TRP A 38 -23.40 -4.10 8.99
CA TRP A 38 -24.23 -5.11 8.33
C TRP A 38 -25.69 -4.89 8.69
N SER A 39 -26.60 -5.50 7.91
CA SER A 39 -28.05 -5.33 8.01
C SER A 39 -28.61 -5.55 9.43
N ASP A 40 -27.90 -6.33 10.25
CA ASP A 40 -28.25 -6.69 11.62
C ASP A 40 -27.35 -5.95 12.66
N ARG A 41 -26.05 -5.75 12.38
CA ARG A 41 -25.10 -5.24 13.38
C ARG A 41 -23.92 -4.45 12.81
N THR A 42 -23.38 -3.54 13.61
CA THR A 42 -22.12 -2.86 13.37
C THR A 42 -20.95 -3.63 14.00
N LYS A 43 -19.89 -3.93 13.24
CA LYS A 43 -18.69 -4.62 13.74
C LYS A 43 -17.42 -3.93 13.26
N ILE A 44 -16.46 -3.77 14.17
CA ILE A 44 -15.10 -3.35 13.84
C ILE A 44 -14.37 -4.53 13.21
N VAL A 45 -13.91 -4.36 11.97
CA VAL A 45 -13.12 -5.34 11.23
C VAL A 45 -11.78 -4.74 10.85
N GLU A 46 -10.73 -5.54 10.88
CA GLU A 46 -9.41 -5.14 10.42
C GLU A 46 -9.25 -5.47 8.94
N GLU A 47 -9.06 -4.44 8.11
CA GLU A 47 -8.77 -4.55 6.69
C GLU A 47 -7.34 -4.09 6.40
N PRO A 48 -6.63 -4.69 5.43
CA PRO A 48 -5.32 -4.21 5.03
C PRO A 48 -5.40 -2.80 4.45
N MET A 49 -4.48 -1.94 4.87
CA MET A 49 -4.32 -0.60 4.35
C MET A 49 -3.85 -0.63 2.90
N PHE A 50 -2.94 -1.55 2.59
CA PHE A 50 -2.57 -1.95 1.22
C PHE A 50 -3.10 -3.33 0.93
N LYS A 51 -4.18 -3.42 0.16
CA LYS A 51 -4.70 -4.71 -0.30
C LYS A 51 -3.62 -5.42 -1.12
N SER A 52 -3.49 -6.72 -0.93
CA SER A 52 -2.54 -7.59 -1.62
C SER A 52 -1.06 -7.29 -1.34
N TYR A 53 -0.68 -6.52 -0.32
CA TYR A 53 0.72 -6.26 -0.01
C TYR A 53 1.13 -6.63 1.42
N CYS A 54 2.36 -7.13 1.57
CA CYS A 54 3.04 -7.32 2.85
C CYS A 54 4.50 -6.88 2.73
N PHE A 55 5.06 -6.32 3.80
CA PHE A 55 6.47 -5.96 3.88
C PHE A 55 7.22 -7.03 4.66
N VAL A 56 8.38 -7.47 4.19
CA VAL A 56 9.18 -8.50 4.86
C VAL A 56 10.60 -8.01 5.07
N ASN A 57 11.13 -8.22 6.27
CA ASN A 57 12.53 -7.95 6.58
C ASN A 57 13.27 -9.28 6.62
N LEU A 58 14.21 -9.44 5.68
CA LEU A 58 15.02 -10.65 5.53
C LEU A 58 16.27 -10.36 4.71
N ASP A 59 17.26 -11.25 4.79
CA ASP A 59 18.46 -11.17 3.97
C ASP A 59 18.17 -11.48 2.50
N GLU A 60 18.90 -10.86 1.57
CA GLU A 60 18.69 -11.10 0.14
C GLU A 60 18.88 -12.57 -0.26
N ASN A 61 19.74 -13.31 0.46
CA ASN A 61 19.96 -14.74 0.24
C ASN A 61 18.76 -15.60 0.68
N ASP A 62 17.95 -15.13 1.63
CA ASP A 62 16.81 -15.86 2.20
C ASP A 62 15.49 -15.60 1.48
N ARG A 63 15.51 -14.86 0.36
CA ARG A 63 14.30 -14.47 -0.37
C ARG A 63 13.43 -15.64 -0.83
N ARG A 64 13.96 -16.85 -0.94
CA ARG A 64 13.16 -18.02 -1.33
C ARG A 64 12.21 -18.49 -0.23
N VAL A 65 12.48 -18.16 1.03
CA VAL A 65 11.67 -18.59 2.18
C VAL A 65 10.21 -18.12 2.06
N VAL A 66 9.97 -16.97 1.43
CA VAL A 66 8.63 -16.38 1.34
C VAL A 66 7.66 -17.21 0.50
N TYR A 67 8.16 -17.96 -0.49
CA TYR A 67 7.31 -18.79 -1.36
C TYR A 67 6.73 -20.01 -0.65
N GLY A 68 7.21 -20.34 0.55
CA GLY A 68 6.58 -21.32 1.42
C GLY A 68 5.28 -20.84 2.06
N ALA A 69 4.97 -19.54 2.03
CA ALA A 69 3.74 -19.00 2.59
C ALA A 69 2.58 -19.07 1.58
N PRO A 70 1.47 -19.75 1.90
CA PRO A 70 0.32 -19.85 1.01
C PRO A 70 -0.31 -18.48 0.77
N GLY A 71 -0.54 -18.15 -0.50
CA GLY A 71 -1.10 -16.86 -0.90
C GLY A 71 -0.08 -15.81 -1.31
N VAL A 72 1.22 -16.09 -1.22
CA VAL A 72 2.25 -15.27 -1.87
C VAL A 72 2.17 -15.44 -3.38
N VAL A 73 2.21 -14.33 -4.11
CA VAL A 73 2.30 -14.30 -5.58
C VAL A 73 3.75 -14.06 -6.00
N GLY A 74 4.45 -13.16 -5.30
CA GLY A 74 5.87 -12.93 -5.52
C GLY A 74 6.35 -11.59 -4.95
N TYR A 75 7.60 -11.27 -5.20
CA TYR A 75 8.14 -9.94 -4.89
C TYR A 75 7.62 -8.89 -5.87
N LEU A 76 7.47 -7.66 -5.39
CA LEU A 76 7.31 -6.50 -6.26
C LEU A 76 8.65 -6.19 -6.92
N TYR A 77 8.67 -6.00 -8.25
CA TYR A 77 9.86 -5.65 -9.01
C TYR A 77 9.72 -4.27 -9.67
N TRP A 78 10.83 -3.54 -9.71
CA TRP A 78 11.01 -2.27 -10.40
C TRP A 78 12.31 -2.29 -11.20
N LEU A 79 12.27 -1.97 -12.51
CA LEU A 79 13.45 -2.01 -13.39
C LEU A 79 14.28 -3.31 -13.25
N LYS A 80 13.59 -4.46 -13.21
CA LYS A 80 14.17 -5.80 -13.00
C LYS A 80 14.83 -6.05 -11.64
N LYS A 81 14.73 -5.12 -10.68
CA LYS A 81 15.22 -5.27 -9.30
C LYS A 81 14.05 -5.39 -8.32
N PRO A 82 14.17 -6.13 -7.21
CA PRO A 82 13.13 -6.16 -6.18
C PRO A 82 12.94 -4.77 -5.57
N ALA A 83 11.70 -4.41 -5.25
CA ALA A 83 11.40 -3.19 -4.53
C ALA A 83 11.92 -3.32 -3.09
N VAL A 84 12.81 -2.41 -2.70
CA VAL A 84 13.37 -2.31 -1.34
C VAL A 84 12.84 -1.04 -0.69
N VAL A 85 12.30 -1.19 0.51
CA VAL A 85 11.74 -0.14 1.35
C VAL A 85 12.72 0.16 2.49
N LYS A 86 12.88 1.43 2.85
CA LYS A 86 13.75 1.83 3.95
C LYS A 86 13.05 1.67 5.29
N GLN A 87 13.81 1.43 6.37
CA GLN A 87 13.24 1.35 7.73
C GLN A 87 12.39 2.58 8.07
N LYS A 88 12.88 3.79 7.77
CA LYS A 88 12.15 5.05 7.99
C LYS A 88 10.78 5.10 7.30
N GLU A 89 10.64 4.42 6.15
CA GLU A 89 9.37 4.34 5.42
C GLU A 89 8.41 3.36 6.09
N ILE A 90 8.92 2.24 6.62
CA ILE A 90 8.12 1.29 7.44
C ILE A 90 7.62 1.97 8.71
N ASP A 91 8.48 2.74 9.39
CA ASP A 91 8.13 3.46 10.60
C ASP A 91 7.06 4.53 10.30
N LEU A 92 7.21 5.26 9.19
CA LEU A 92 6.19 6.20 8.73
C LEU A 92 4.85 5.50 8.44
N ILE A 93 4.83 4.30 7.85
CA ILE A 93 3.60 3.50 7.66
C ILE A 93 2.97 3.10 9.00
N LYS A 94 3.77 2.79 10.02
CA LYS A 94 3.27 2.48 11.37
C LYS A 94 2.64 3.71 12.01
N ASP A 95 3.29 4.86 11.92
CA ASP A 95 2.78 6.12 12.48
C ASP A 95 1.46 6.53 11.80
N MET A 96 1.41 6.43 10.47
CA MET A 96 0.22 6.72 9.66
C MET A 96 -0.98 5.78 9.90
N LEU A 97 -0.79 4.63 10.56
CA LEU A 97 -1.89 3.74 10.95
C LEU A 97 -2.47 4.06 12.33
N ASN A 98 -1.73 4.81 13.14
CA ASN A 98 -2.18 5.24 14.47
C ASN A 98 -3.03 6.52 14.38
N ASP A 99 -2.75 7.38 13.38
CA ASP A 99 -3.63 8.47 12.98
C ASP A 99 -4.53 8.00 11.84
N PHE A 100 -5.86 8.08 11.98
CA PHE A 100 -6.87 8.35 10.94
C PHE A 100 -8.15 7.53 11.00
N ASP A 101 -9.25 8.30 11.03
CA ASP A 101 -10.63 7.97 10.73
C ASP A 101 -11.03 8.80 9.50
N HIS A 102 -11.70 8.24 8.48
CA HIS A 102 -12.11 9.02 7.30
C HIS A 102 -13.43 8.57 6.67
N GLU A 103 -14.36 9.54 6.59
CA GLU A 103 -15.55 9.56 5.74
C GLU A 103 -15.52 10.72 4.70
N SER A 104 -16.29 10.54 3.62
CA SER A 104 -16.52 11.37 2.41
C SER A 104 -15.44 11.29 1.30
N LEU A 105 -15.86 11.16 0.04
CA LEU A 105 -15.00 11.00 -1.14
C LEU A 105 -15.57 11.72 -2.36
N GLU A 106 -14.70 12.38 -3.11
CA GLU A 106 -14.96 12.84 -4.48
C GLU A 106 -14.09 12.02 -5.43
N ILE A 107 -14.69 11.50 -6.50
CA ILE A 107 -14.03 10.63 -7.48
C ILE A 107 -13.69 11.48 -8.70
N HIS A 108 -12.41 11.55 -9.04
CA HIS A 108 -11.92 12.10 -10.31
C HIS A 108 -11.42 10.96 -11.22
N ASP A 109 -11.55 11.14 -12.53
CA ASP A 109 -10.92 10.25 -13.51
C ASP A 109 -9.42 10.57 -13.64
N PHE A 110 -8.57 9.59 -13.36
CA PHE A 110 -7.11 9.69 -13.46
C PHE A 110 -6.59 8.90 -14.66
N ALA A 111 -5.69 9.50 -15.42
CA ALA A 111 -4.91 8.87 -16.47
C ALA A 111 -3.50 8.52 -15.98
N SER A 112 -2.84 7.61 -16.69
CA SER A 112 -1.42 7.30 -16.45
C SER A 112 -0.58 8.56 -16.66
N ALA A 113 0.43 8.76 -15.81
CA ALA A 113 1.28 9.95 -15.70
C ALA A 113 0.66 11.21 -15.05
N ASP A 114 -0.62 11.20 -14.69
CA ASP A 114 -1.22 12.30 -13.91
C ASP A 114 -0.52 12.47 -12.56
N ARG A 115 -0.36 13.71 -12.11
CA ARG A 115 0.09 14.02 -10.75
C ARG A 115 -1.11 14.23 -9.83
N LEU A 116 -0.99 13.76 -8.61
CA LEU A 116 -2.01 13.97 -7.60
C LEU A 116 -1.40 14.23 -6.23
N ARG A 117 -2.20 14.88 -5.38
CA ARG A 117 -1.98 14.98 -3.95
C ARG A 117 -3.02 14.13 -3.22
N ILE A 118 -2.58 13.33 -2.28
CA ILE A 118 -3.47 12.55 -1.43
C ILE A 118 -3.97 13.47 -0.33
N LEU A 119 -5.29 13.67 -0.25
CA LEU A 119 -5.95 14.57 0.70
C LEU A 119 -6.49 13.84 1.93
N SER A 120 -6.55 12.51 1.91
CA SER A 120 -6.97 11.73 3.06
C SER A 120 -6.36 10.33 3.07
N GLY A 121 -6.36 9.71 4.24
CA GLY A 121 -5.73 8.43 4.51
C GLY A 121 -4.28 8.60 4.93
N ALA A 122 -3.61 7.47 5.14
CA ALA A 122 -2.22 7.45 5.62
C ALA A 122 -1.30 8.41 4.87
N PHE A 123 -1.43 8.53 3.54
CA PHE A 123 -0.56 9.36 2.72
C PHE A 123 -1.04 10.80 2.54
N MET A 124 -1.93 11.28 3.42
CA MET A 124 -2.40 12.67 3.37
C MET A 124 -1.24 13.66 3.28
N GLY A 125 -1.39 14.66 2.41
CA GLY A 125 -0.38 15.68 2.12
C GLY A 125 0.73 15.23 1.18
N ARG A 126 0.79 13.94 0.79
CA ARG A 126 1.83 13.44 -0.12
C ARG A 126 1.40 13.58 -1.57
N GLU A 127 2.39 13.90 -2.40
CA GLU A 127 2.24 13.97 -3.85
C GLU A 127 2.80 12.73 -4.51
N GLY A 128 2.21 12.35 -5.62
CA GLY A 128 2.70 11.25 -6.41
C GLY A 128 2.18 11.25 -7.84
N GLN A 129 2.80 10.40 -8.64
CA GLN A 129 2.45 10.21 -10.03
C GLN A 129 1.66 8.92 -10.20
N VAL A 130 0.55 9.00 -10.92
CA VAL A 130 -0.23 7.83 -11.33
C VAL A 130 0.58 7.02 -12.32
N VAL A 131 0.89 5.78 -11.96
CA VAL A 131 1.64 4.84 -12.79
C VAL A 131 0.69 4.06 -13.68
N PHE A 132 -0.43 3.63 -13.11
CA PHE A 132 -1.46 2.86 -13.82
C PHE A 132 -2.78 2.89 -13.05
N THR A 133 -3.90 2.76 -13.76
CA THR A 133 -5.25 2.76 -13.20
C THR A 133 -5.98 1.45 -13.51
N HIS A 134 -6.65 0.88 -12.51
CA HIS A 134 -7.47 -0.32 -12.65
C HIS A 134 -8.80 -0.15 -11.92
N GLY A 135 -9.85 0.18 -12.67
CA GLY A 135 -11.14 0.55 -12.10
C GLY A 135 -10.99 1.76 -11.17
N LYS A 136 -11.37 1.61 -9.90
CA LYS A 136 -11.27 2.65 -8.87
C LYS A 136 -10.00 2.56 -8.01
N THR A 137 -9.03 1.75 -8.41
CA THR A 137 -7.74 1.64 -7.72
C THR A 137 -6.65 2.20 -8.63
N ILE A 138 -5.83 3.09 -8.08
CA ILE A 138 -4.73 3.72 -8.81
C ILE A 138 -3.40 3.40 -8.14
N LEU A 139 -2.40 3.04 -8.93
CA LEU A 139 -1.04 2.84 -8.45
C LEU A 139 -0.32 4.19 -8.51
N VAL A 140 0.05 4.74 -7.36
CA VAL A 140 0.70 6.05 -7.23
C VAL A 140 2.14 5.86 -6.81
N LYS A 141 3.08 6.36 -7.60
CA LYS A 141 4.47 6.50 -7.17
C LYS A 141 4.59 7.74 -6.32
N ILE A 142 4.85 7.57 -5.02
CA ILE A 142 5.11 8.69 -4.13
C ILE A 142 6.57 9.08 -4.28
N GLU A 143 6.84 10.24 -4.86
CA GLU A 143 8.20 10.69 -5.21
C GLU A 143 9.06 10.85 -3.94
N SER A 144 8.50 11.41 -2.86
CA SER A 144 9.22 11.62 -1.60
C SER A 144 9.63 10.35 -0.88
N LEU A 145 8.95 9.23 -1.19
CA LEU A 145 9.11 7.95 -0.50
C LEU A 145 9.67 6.86 -1.43
N SER A 146 9.94 7.19 -2.71
CA SER A 146 10.40 6.24 -3.74
C SER A 146 9.60 4.92 -3.79
N MET A 147 8.34 4.94 -3.37
CA MET A 147 7.49 3.76 -3.21
C MET A 147 6.25 3.85 -4.09
N TYR A 148 5.67 2.69 -4.37
CA TYR A 148 4.40 2.58 -5.07
C TYR A 148 3.30 2.27 -4.08
N VAL A 149 2.24 3.05 -4.13
CA VAL A 149 1.09 2.95 -3.24
C VAL A 149 -0.14 2.71 -4.09
N SER A 150 -0.84 1.62 -3.80
CA SER A 150 -2.16 1.39 -4.36
C SER A 150 -3.19 2.21 -3.58
N VAL A 151 -3.72 3.27 -4.18
CA VAL A 151 -4.75 4.14 -3.60
C VAL A 151 -6.12 3.71 -4.12
N ASP A 152 -7.03 3.33 -3.21
CA ASP A 152 -8.43 3.05 -3.53
C ASP A 152 -9.21 4.37 -3.47
N LEU A 153 -9.73 4.81 -4.62
CA LEU A 153 -10.49 6.05 -4.78
C LEU A 153 -11.88 5.98 -4.11
N ASN A 154 -12.35 4.80 -3.70
CA ASN A 154 -13.54 4.69 -2.84
C ASN A 154 -13.21 4.80 -1.34
N LYS A 155 -11.95 5.10 -0.98
CA LYS A 155 -11.51 5.14 0.42
C LYS A 155 -10.55 6.28 0.74
N ASN A 156 -9.99 6.96 -0.26
CA ASN A 156 -9.05 8.06 -0.09
C ASN A 156 -9.43 9.23 -1.01
N LYS A 157 -9.39 10.45 -0.48
CA LYS A 157 -9.54 11.69 -1.25
C LYS A 157 -8.22 12.01 -1.93
N VAL A 158 -8.28 12.40 -3.19
CA VAL A 158 -7.12 12.77 -3.99
C VAL A 158 -7.46 13.98 -4.85
N GLU A 159 -6.52 14.90 -4.97
CA GLU A 159 -6.62 16.08 -5.82
C GLU A 159 -5.69 15.92 -7.02
N LYS A 160 -6.19 16.12 -8.24
CA LYS A 160 -5.35 16.14 -9.44
C LYS A 160 -4.57 17.45 -9.49
N LEU A 161 -3.25 17.37 -9.52
CA LEU A 161 -2.39 18.52 -9.69
C LEU A 161 -2.32 18.86 -11.18
N LYS A 162 -2.57 20.13 -11.53
CA LYS A 162 -2.31 20.61 -12.88
C LYS A 162 -0.81 20.56 -13.13
N ASN A 163 -0.38 19.90 -14.20
CA ASN A 163 1.01 19.98 -14.64
C ASN A 163 1.30 21.45 -14.95
N ASN A 164 2.15 22.08 -14.16
CA ASN A 164 2.63 23.42 -14.47
C ASN A 164 3.59 23.28 -15.67
N THR A 165 3.03 23.38 -16.88
CA THR A 165 3.82 23.59 -18.09
C THR A 165 4.44 24.98 -17.97
N LEU A 166 5.63 25.08 -17.37
CA LEU A 166 6.49 26.22 -17.63
C LEU A 166 6.98 26.05 -19.06
N LEU A 167 6.27 26.72 -19.97
CA LEU A 167 6.77 27.12 -21.27
C LEU A 167 7.97 28.06 -21.08
N SER A 168 8.93 27.90 -22.00
CA SER A 168 10.09 28.77 -22.33
C SER A 168 11.17 28.97 -21.27
#